data_AF-A0A5B0X439-F1
#
_entry.id   AF-A0A5B0X439-F1
#
_cell.length_a   1.000
_cell.length_b   1.000
_cell.length_c   1.000
_cell.angle_alpha   90.00
_cell.angle_beta   90.00
_cell.angle_gamma   90.00
#
_symmetry.space_group_name_H-M   'P 1'
#
loop_
_entity.id
_entity.type
_entity.pdbx_description
1 polymer ?
#
loop_
_entity_poly.entity_id
_entity_poly.type
_entity_poly.pdbx_seq_one_letter_code
_entity_poly.pdbx_strand_id
1 'polypeptide(L)'
;MQDFQNIESTVAELIRVQTKIDVTPQQYEQDLHLDSLAILEVTIGLERTYGIEVDEAELDVLQIFRSVRSIANFITSTRADQSR
;
A
#
# COMPACT_ATOMS: atom_id res chain seq x y z
N MET A 1 -14.54 6.06 8.47
CA MET A 1 -13.21 6.53 8.92
C MET A 1 -12.42 5.45 9.63
N GLN A 2 -13.03 4.60 10.48
CA GLN A 2 -12.32 3.48 11.13
C GLN A 2 -11.72 2.46 10.14
N ASP A 3 -12.42 2.13 9.05
CA ASP A 3 -11.92 1.15 8.07
C ASP A 3 -10.63 1.61 7.37
N PHE A 4 -10.53 2.91 7.09
CA PHE A 4 -9.33 3.48 6.45
C PHE A 4 -8.11 3.40 7.36
N GLN A 5 -8.25 3.77 8.63
CA GLN A 5 -7.17 3.67 9.62
C GLN A 5 -6.74 2.21 9.87
N ASN A 6 -7.68 1.27 9.77
CA ASN A 6 -7.38 -0.16 9.81
C ASN A 6 -6.54 -0.58 8.59
N ILE A 7 -6.91 -0.13 7.38
CA ILE A 7 -6.14 -0.41 6.16
C ILE A 7 -4.73 0.17 6.28
N GLU A 8 -4.57 1.42 6.73
CA GLU A 8 -3.25 2.01 6.92
C GLU A 8 -2.38 1.20 7.88
N SER A 9 -2.96 0.72 8.98
CA SER A 9 -2.24 -0.10 9.97
C SER A 9 -1.83 -1.47 9.40
N THR A 10 -2.71 -2.09 8.62
CA THR A 10 -2.39 -3.36 7.94
C THR A 10 -1.33 -3.16 6.85
N VAL A 11 -1.38 -2.06 6.09
CA VAL A 11 -0.37 -1.71 5.09
C VAL A 11 0.98 -1.47 5.76
N ALA A 12 1.02 -0.75 6.88
CA ALA A 12 2.26 -0.51 7.62
C ALA A 12 2.87 -1.83 8.13
N GLU A 13 2.06 -2.73 8.69
CA GLU A 13 2.55 -4.05 9.10
C GLU A 13 3.01 -4.89 7.90
N LEU A 14 2.33 -4.79 6.76
CA LEU A 14 2.72 -5.49 5.54
C LEU A 14 4.07 -5.01 5.03
N ILE A 15 4.28 -3.69 4.97
CA ILE A 15 5.58 -3.10 4.60
C ILE A 15 6.66 -3.61 5.55
N ARG A 16 6.41 -3.61 6.85
CA ARG A 16 7.35 -4.12 7.85
C ARG A 16 7.67 -5.60 7.67
N VAL A 17 6.67 -6.43 7.40
CA VAL A 17 6.86 -7.88 7.20
C VAL A 17 7.69 -8.16 5.94
N GLN A 18 7.38 -7.50 4.83
CA GLN A 18 8.03 -7.72 3.54
C GLN A 18 9.43 -7.09 3.50
N THR A 19 9.52 -5.80 3.81
CA THR A 19 10.73 -4.98 3.56
C THR A 19 11.63 -4.80 4.78
N LYS A 20 11.15 -5.16 5.98
CA LYS A 20 11.79 -4.85 7.28
C LYS A 20 11.89 -3.36 7.61
N ILE A 21 11.16 -2.50 6.89
CA ILE A 21 11.05 -1.08 7.18
C ILE A 21 9.95 -0.87 8.23
N ASP A 22 10.30 -0.30 9.37
CA ASP A 22 9.32 0.11 10.38
C ASP A 22 8.74 1.49 10.01
N VAL A 23 7.42 1.55 9.87
CA VAL A 23 6.67 2.79 9.61
C VAL A 23 5.73 3.06 10.77
N THR A 24 5.86 4.24 11.39
CA THR A 24 4.95 4.66 12.48
C THR A 24 3.76 5.46 11.94
N PRO A 25 2.63 5.55 12.66
CA PRO A 25 1.46 6.31 12.22
C PRO A 25 1.73 7.78 11.86
N GLN A 26 2.72 8.41 12.51
CA GLN A 26 3.13 9.79 12.22
C GLN A 26 3.82 9.93 10.85
N GLN A 27 4.26 8.82 10.26
CA GLN A 27 4.97 8.76 8.99
C GLN A 27 4.09 8.29 7.84
N TYR A 28 2.80 8.05 8.06
CA TYR A 28 1.94 7.47 7.01
C TYR A 28 1.78 8.35 5.77
N GLU A 29 2.01 9.66 5.88
CA GLU A 29 2.03 10.60 4.76
C GLU A 29 3.44 10.86 4.20
N GLN A 30 4.47 10.35 4.88
CA GLN A 30 5.86 10.54 4.46
C GLN A 30 6.21 9.61 3.30
N ASP A 31 7.21 10.03 2.54
CA ASP A 31 7.76 9.22 1.46
C ASP A 31 8.47 7.99 2.04
N LEU A 32 8.09 6.80 1.58
CA LEU A 32 8.63 5.53 2.04
C LEU A 32 10.00 5.23 1.41
N HIS A 33 10.36 5.89 0.31
CA HIS A 33 11.61 5.66 -0.42
C HIS A 33 11.89 4.17 -0.70
N LEU A 34 10.84 3.42 -1.05
CA LEU A 34 10.97 1.99 -1.39
C LEU A 34 11.77 1.83 -2.68
N ASP A 35 12.70 0.88 -2.68
CA ASP A 35 13.37 0.46 -3.90
C ASP A 35 12.47 -0.45 -4.74
N SER A 36 12.91 -0.78 -5.97
CA SER A 36 12.12 -1.59 -6.90
C SER A 36 11.81 -3.00 -6.38
N LEU A 37 12.69 -3.58 -5.55
CA LEU A 37 12.47 -4.91 -4.99
C LEU A 37 11.41 -4.82 -3.87
N ALA A 38 11.53 -3.83 -3.00
CA ALA A 38 10.55 -3.56 -1.95
C ALA A 38 9.17 -3.25 -2.53
N ILE A 39 9.08 -2.47 -3.61
CA ILE A 39 7.83 -2.21 -4.32
C ILE A 39 7.21 -3.53 -4.80
N LEU A 40 7.99 -4.42 -5.41
CA LEU A 40 7.51 -5.72 -5.88
C LEU A 40 7.00 -6.60 -4.71
N GLU A 41 7.75 -6.69 -3.62
CA GLU A 41 7.36 -7.50 -2.46
C GLU A 41 6.09 -6.99 -1.77
N VAL A 42 5.97 -5.66 -1.64
CA VAL A 42 4.77 -5.03 -1.10
C VAL A 42 3.60 -5.24 -2.05
N THR A 43 3.79 -5.10 -3.36
CA THR A 43 2.77 -5.37 -4.39
C THR A 43 2.20 -6.78 -4.23
N ILE A 44 3.05 -7.80 -4.26
CA ILE A 44 2.65 -9.21 -4.06
C ILE A 44 1.90 -9.40 -2.74
N GLY A 45 2.35 -8.73 -1.68
CA GLY A 45 1.68 -8.76 -0.38
C GLY A 45 0.28 -8.16 -0.42
N LEU A 46 0.11 -7.02 -1.08
CA LEU A 46 -1.17 -6.31 -1.20
C LEU A 46 -2.19 -7.11 -1.99
N GLU A 47 -1.79 -7.65 -3.14
CA GLU A 47 -2.66 -8.48 -3.99
C GLU A 47 -3.17 -9.71 -3.22
N ARG A 48 -2.28 -10.38 -2.47
CA ARG A 48 -2.67 -11.52 -1.63
C ARG A 48 -3.57 -11.16 -0.47
N THR A 49 -3.35 -10.00 0.15
CA THR A 49 -4.08 -9.59 1.36
C THR A 49 -5.46 -9.02 1.03
N TYR A 50 -5.56 -8.26 -0.06
CA TYR A 50 -6.76 -7.51 -0.40
C TYR A 50 -7.46 -8.01 -1.67
N GLY A 51 -6.87 -8.94 -2.43
CA GLY A 51 -7.44 -9.45 -3.68
C GLY A 51 -7.50 -8.42 -4.80
N ILE A 52 -6.63 -7.41 -4.73
CA ILE A 52 -6.49 -6.36 -5.76
C ILE A 52 -5.43 -6.78 -6.78
N GLU A 53 -5.44 -6.16 -7.95
CA GLU A 53 -4.40 -6.28 -8.97
C GLU A 53 -3.73 -4.92 -9.11
N VAL A 54 -2.39 -4.89 -9.11
CA VAL A 54 -1.63 -3.65 -9.31
C VAL A 54 -0.94 -3.76 -10.67
N ASP A 55 -1.34 -2.91 -11.62
CA ASP A 55 -0.69 -2.89 -12.92
C ASP A 55 0.66 -2.18 -12.83
N GLU A 56 1.75 -2.97 -12.84
CA GLU A 56 3.13 -2.48 -12.81
C GLU A 56 3.49 -1.60 -14.02
N ALA A 57 2.73 -1.68 -15.12
CA ALA A 57 2.94 -0.87 -16.31
C ALA A 57 2.35 0.54 -16.21
N GLU A 58 1.52 0.82 -15.20
CA GLU A 58 0.96 2.15 -15.00
C GLU A 58 2.02 3.13 -14.44
N LEU A 59 2.02 4.35 -14.99
CA LEU A 59 2.88 5.46 -14.54
C LEU A 59 2.67 5.80 -13.05
N ASP A 60 1.58 5.35 -12.46
CA ASP A 60 1.17 5.68 -11.09
C ASP A 60 1.69 4.72 -10.02
N VAL A 61 2.40 3.64 -10.37
CA VAL A 61 3.00 2.71 -9.39
C VAL A 61 3.84 3.48 -8.36
N LEU A 62 4.73 4.37 -8.82
CA LEU A 62 5.55 5.19 -7.93
C LEU A 62 4.72 6.14 -7.04
N GLN A 63 3.55 6.59 -7.49
CA GLN A 63 2.66 7.43 -6.69
C GLN A 63 1.86 6.63 -5.67
N ILE A 64 1.45 5.41 -6.03
CA ILE A 64 0.76 4.46 -5.14
C ILE A 64 1.68 4.10 -3.98
N PHE A 65 2.92 3.71 -4.26
CA PHE A 65 3.88 3.25 -3.25
C PHE A 65 4.65 4.38 -2.55
N ARG A 66 4.29 5.64 -2.82
CA ARG A 66 4.93 6.81 -2.20
C ARG A 66 4.79 6.82 -0.68
N SER A 67 3.61 6.49 -0.15
CA SER A 67 3.32 6.57 1.29
C SER A 67 2.32 5.51 1.71
N VAL A 68 2.25 5.17 3.00
CA VAL A 68 1.23 4.26 3.54
C VAL A 68 -0.17 4.76 3.20
N ARG A 69 -0.38 6.09 3.29
CA ARG A 69 -1.65 6.73 2.96
C ARG A 69 -2.02 6.57 1.48
N SER A 70 -1.04 6.74 0.59
CA SER A 70 -1.23 6.54 -0.85
C SER A 70 -1.70 5.11 -1.16
N ILE A 71 -1.04 4.12 -0.56
CA ILE A 71 -1.40 2.70 -0.70
C ILE A 71 -2.80 2.44 -0.15
N ALA A 72 -3.12 2.95 1.05
CA ALA A 72 -4.44 2.78 1.65
C ALA A 72 -5.56 3.43 0.82
N ASN A 73 -5.29 4.60 0.23
CA ASN A 73 -6.21 5.27 -0.71
C ASN A 73 -6.44 4.43 -1.96
N PHE A 74 -5.38 3.87 -2.54
CA PHE A 74 -5.48 2.97 -3.70
C PHE A 74 -6.38 1.77 -3.37
N ILE A 75 -6.08 1.04 -2.29
CA ILE A 75 -6.88 -0.13 -1.86
C ILE A 75 -8.35 0.25 -1.67
N THR A 76 -8.62 1.38 -1.00
CA THR A 76 -9.98 1.83 -0.73
C THR A 76 -10.74 2.14 -2.02
N SER A 77 -10.07 2.78 -2.99
CA SER A 77 -10.65 3.14 -4.28
C SER A 77 -10.93 1.90 -5.13
N THR A 78 -9.97 0.98 -5.24
CA THR A 78 -10.11 -0.26 -6.02
C THR A 78 -11.21 -1.16 -5.47
N ARG A 79 -11.31 -1.31 -4.14
CA ARG A 79 -12.37 -2.13 -3.52
C ARG A 79 -13.76 -1.50 -3.67
N ALA A 80 -13.86 -0.18 -3.73
CA ALA A 80 -15.11 0.52 -3.99
C ALA A 80 -15.60 0.30 -5.43
N ASP A 81 -14.69 0.31 -6.41
CA ASP A 81 -15.02 0.05 -7.82
C ASP A 81 -15.37 -1.42 -8.09
N GLN A 82 -14.70 -2.38 -7.45
CA GLN A 82 -15.03 -3.81 -7.59
C GLN A 82 -16.36 -4.22 -6.92
N SER A 83 -16.95 -3.35 -6.10
CA SER A 83 -18.24 -3.59 -5.46
C SER A 83 -19.44 -3.05 -6.27
N ARG A 84 -19.19 -2.51 -7.48
CA ARG A 84 -20.20 -2.04 -8.44
C ARG A 84 -20.42 -3.05 -9.56
#